data_AF-A0A7C5DYN0-F1
#
_entry.id   AF-A0A7C5DYN0-F1
#
_cell.length_a   1.000
_cell.length_b   1.000
_cell.length_c   1.000
_cell.angle_alpha   90.00
_cell.angle_beta   90.00
_cell.angle_gamma   90.00
#
_symmetry.space_group_name_H-M   'P 1'
#
loop_
_entity.id
_entity.type
_entity.pdbx_description
1 polymer ?
#
loop_
_entity_poly.entity_id
_entity_poly.type
_entity_poly.pdbx_seq_one_letter_code
_entity_poly.pdbx_strand_id
1 'polypeptide(L)'
;MENKQPTGHIAHSKAADVITLKKPLTRPLKIVFMGAGSSFFSSLFADVMSIPGNRGGEMAIVDTDPVRLELARKVGEKIIEMTEKNWTLSATVERRSALKGADYIINCIEVSGTDYVKSDYEIPAKYGVCQCIGDTIGPGGLMKALRTFPVFLEVLKDVEELCPDAWVFNYTNPMSIMCLAAHRSSSAKVIGLCHSVQNTTNQLAEYLDIPYKNLHWHCGGINHLAWFTELAHEGKDLYPVLLEKCSKDKQLYEKDPVRFDMMRHFGYFITESSGHLSEYLPYYRKRPELIDKYCRAEYLGENGFYARNWPNWRIESDKSRQKQISGQDKIVLDRSWEYASYMIQAMETNDPFTFYATVPNNGLIKNLSRDGMVEVACVASKSTITP
;
A
#
# COMPACT_ATOMS: atom_id res chain seq x y z
N MET A 1 0.96 31.63 -9.10
CA MET A 1 0.67 30.23 -9.44
C MET A 1 1.24 29.39 -8.32
N GLU A 2 0.40 28.91 -7.43
CA GLU A 2 0.83 28.09 -6.29
C GLU A 2 1.42 26.77 -6.81
N ASN A 3 2.65 26.48 -6.42
CA ASN A 3 3.31 25.20 -6.65
C ASN A 3 2.52 24.11 -5.90
N LYS A 4 1.61 23.42 -6.59
CA LYS A 4 1.08 22.15 -6.09
C LYS A 4 2.23 21.14 -6.07
N GLN A 5 2.56 20.63 -4.88
CA GLN A 5 3.48 19.51 -4.74
C GLN A 5 2.92 18.30 -5.52
N PRO A 6 3.76 17.55 -6.26
CA PRO A 6 3.29 16.34 -6.93
C PRO A 6 2.85 15.30 -5.90
N THR A 7 1.63 14.80 -6.07
CA THR A 7 0.98 13.73 -5.31
C THR A 7 1.66 12.38 -5.60
N GLY A 8 2.83 12.14 -5.02
CA GLY A 8 3.45 10.80 -4.99
C GLY A 8 2.90 9.93 -3.85
N HIS A 9 3.34 8.68 -3.73
CA HIS A 9 2.91 7.76 -2.66
C HIS A 9 3.05 8.34 -1.23
N ILE A 10 3.98 9.27 -1.01
CA ILE A 10 4.19 9.96 0.29
C ILE A 10 2.99 10.84 0.68
N ALA A 11 2.21 11.37 -0.27
CA ALA A 11 1.03 12.19 0.00
C ALA A 11 -0.12 11.39 0.65
N HIS A 12 0.00 10.05 0.71
CA HIS A 12 -1.01 9.15 1.25
C HIS A 12 -0.71 8.67 2.69
N SER A 13 0.43 9.05 3.28
CA SER A 13 0.81 8.68 4.65
C SER A 13 0.38 9.78 5.63
N LYS A 14 -0.87 9.75 6.12
CA LYS A 14 -1.39 10.66 7.16
C LYS A 14 -1.28 10.03 8.56
N ALA A 15 -1.25 10.85 9.62
CA ALA A 15 -1.08 10.40 11.02
C ALA A 15 -2.35 9.79 11.63
N ALA A 16 -2.22 8.67 12.35
CA ALA A 16 -3.34 7.89 12.90
C ALA A 16 -3.99 8.47 14.16
N ASP A 17 -5.02 9.28 14.00
CA ASP A 17 -5.77 9.83 15.15
C ASP A 17 -6.74 8.83 15.81
N VAL A 18 -6.99 7.66 15.19
CA VAL A 18 -8.14 6.79 15.53
C VAL A 18 -7.75 5.35 15.94
N ILE A 19 -6.48 4.94 15.83
CA ILE A 19 -6.09 3.56 16.14
C ILE A 19 -5.62 3.44 17.60
N THR A 20 -6.38 2.70 18.42
CA THR A 20 -6.22 2.65 19.88
C THR A 20 -5.72 1.30 20.39
N LEU A 21 -4.50 0.91 20.01
CA LEU A 21 -3.80 -0.19 20.68
C LEU A 21 -3.14 0.33 21.97
N LYS A 22 -3.42 -0.33 23.10
CA LYS A 22 -3.05 0.17 24.43
C LYS A 22 -1.84 -0.54 25.02
N LYS A 23 -1.59 -1.78 24.62
CA LYS A 23 -0.53 -2.58 25.25
C LYS A 23 0.85 -2.27 24.63
N PRO A 24 1.89 -2.09 25.46
CA PRO A 24 3.27 -1.89 25.00
C PRO A 24 3.94 -3.19 24.56
N LEU A 25 4.94 -3.09 23.67
CA LEU A 25 5.84 -4.22 23.38
C LEU A 25 6.61 -4.66 24.63
N THR A 26 6.95 -5.95 24.69
CA THR A 26 7.54 -6.59 25.88
C THR A 26 8.93 -7.18 25.65
N ARG A 27 9.34 -7.34 24.39
CA ARG A 27 10.63 -7.93 24.00
C ARG A 27 11.30 -7.14 22.85
N PRO A 28 12.61 -7.29 22.65
CA PRO A 28 13.28 -6.84 21.44
C PRO A 28 12.80 -7.61 20.20
N LEU A 29 12.81 -6.95 19.04
CA LEU A 29 12.41 -7.52 17.75
C LEU A 29 13.53 -7.39 16.71
N LYS A 30 13.57 -8.30 15.74
CA LYS A 30 14.34 -8.12 14.51
C LYS A 30 13.41 -7.88 13.33
N ILE A 31 13.56 -6.71 12.69
CA ILE A 31 12.69 -6.27 11.60
C ILE A 31 13.55 -6.00 10.37
N VAL A 32 13.18 -6.64 9.26
CA VAL A 32 13.90 -6.52 7.99
C VAL A 32 13.07 -5.71 7.00
N PHE A 33 13.66 -4.66 6.42
CA PHE A 33 13.08 -3.90 5.32
C PHE A 33 13.73 -4.33 4.01
N MET A 34 12.96 -4.97 3.14
CA MET A 34 13.37 -5.35 1.79
C MET A 34 12.94 -4.26 0.80
N GLY A 35 13.89 -3.70 0.04
CA GLY A 35 13.66 -2.55 -0.82
C GLY A 35 13.67 -1.23 -0.04
N ALA A 36 14.67 -1.02 0.82
CA ALA A 36 14.78 0.16 1.69
C ALA A 36 14.92 1.49 0.93
N GLY A 37 15.28 1.45 -0.35
CA GLY A 37 15.23 2.59 -1.26
C GLY A 37 13.80 3.00 -1.64
N SER A 38 12.76 2.26 -1.27
CA SER A 38 11.36 2.59 -1.55
C SER A 38 10.90 3.87 -0.84
N SER A 39 10.05 4.67 -1.47
CA SER A 39 9.49 5.90 -0.87
C SER A 39 8.71 5.63 0.42
N PHE A 40 8.23 4.41 0.63
CA PHE A 40 7.55 3.99 1.87
C PHE A 40 8.50 3.82 3.06
N PHE A 41 9.81 3.64 2.83
CA PHE A 41 10.76 3.26 3.87
C PHE A 41 10.73 4.21 5.07
N SER A 42 10.90 5.52 4.86
CA SER A 42 11.02 6.47 5.97
C SER A 42 9.77 6.46 6.88
N SER A 43 8.57 6.38 6.29
CA SER A 43 7.32 6.33 7.05
C SER A 43 7.18 5.01 7.79
N LEU A 44 7.32 3.86 7.11
CA LEU A 44 7.16 2.55 7.75
C LEU A 44 8.21 2.30 8.83
N PHE A 45 9.44 2.78 8.62
CA PHE A 45 10.50 2.71 9.61
C PHE A 45 10.16 3.55 10.85
N ALA A 46 9.72 4.80 10.65
CA ALA A 46 9.25 5.65 11.76
C ALA A 46 8.06 5.03 12.50
N ASP A 47 7.09 4.45 11.79
CA ASP A 47 5.91 3.83 12.37
C ASP A 47 6.25 2.69 13.33
N VAL A 48 7.18 1.82 12.92
CA VAL A 48 7.68 0.72 13.75
C VAL A 48 8.46 1.23 14.94
N MET A 49 9.32 2.23 14.72
CA MET A 49 10.07 2.88 15.80
C MET A 49 9.13 3.52 16.81
N SER A 50 7.98 4.02 16.40
CA SER A 50 6.99 4.69 17.24
C SER A 50 5.98 3.75 17.91
N ILE A 51 6.15 2.43 17.82
CA ILE A 51 5.31 1.50 18.59
C ILE A 51 5.50 1.74 20.11
N PRO A 52 4.41 1.88 20.89
CA PRO A 52 4.47 2.06 22.33
C PRO A 52 5.23 0.92 23.04
N GLY A 53 6.09 1.29 23.99
CA GLY A 53 6.87 0.34 24.80
C GLY A 53 7.93 -0.47 24.05
N ASN A 54 8.26 -0.08 22.81
CA ASN A 54 9.38 -0.63 22.05
C ASN A 54 10.67 -0.62 22.90
N ARG A 55 11.26 -1.81 23.10
CA ARG A 55 12.45 -2.06 23.93
C ARG A 55 13.77 -2.04 23.15
N GLY A 56 13.74 -1.64 21.89
CA GLY A 56 14.89 -1.79 21.00
C GLY A 56 14.87 -3.11 20.24
N GLY A 57 15.98 -3.42 19.57
CA GLY A 57 16.10 -4.59 18.70
C GLY A 57 17.09 -4.39 17.57
N GLU A 58 16.89 -5.14 16.49
CA GLU A 58 17.69 -5.05 15.28
C GLU A 58 16.81 -4.62 14.10
N MET A 59 17.17 -3.50 13.47
CA MET A 59 16.70 -3.12 12.15
C MET A 59 17.72 -3.57 11.12
N ALA A 60 17.28 -4.31 10.10
CA ALA A 60 18.10 -4.62 8.94
C ALA A 60 17.45 -4.08 7.68
N ILE A 61 18.19 -3.30 6.90
CA ILE A 61 17.68 -2.70 5.66
C ILE A 61 18.43 -3.28 4.47
N VAL A 62 17.68 -3.63 3.43
CA VAL A 62 18.21 -4.30 2.25
C VAL A 62 17.76 -3.54 1.01
N ASP A 63 18.70 -3.22 0.14
CA ASP A 63 18.42 -2.70 -1.20
C ASP A 63 19.56 -3.07 -2.14
N THR A 64 19.25 -3.31 -3.41
CA THR A 64 20.26 -3.64 -4.44
C THR A 64 20.94 -2.39 -4.99
N ASP A 65 20.33 -1.20 -4.82
CA ASP A 65 20.92 0.08 -5.18
C ASP A 65 21.72 0.64 -3.99
N PRO A 66 23.07 0.60 -4.04
CA PRO A 66 23.91 0.99 -2.91
C PRO A 66 23.79 2.49 -2.57
N VAL A 67 23.45 3.33 -3.55
CA VAL A 67 23.29 4.77 -3.32
C VAL A 67 22.01 5.03 -2.53
N ARG A 68 20.91 4.40 -2.93
CA ARG A 68 19.63 4.53 -2.21
C ARG A 68 19.65 3.82 -0.86
N LEU A 69 20.36 2.69 -0.75
CA LEU A 69 20.60 2.01 0.51
C LEU A 69 21.30 2.93 1.50
N GLU A 70 22.33 3.66 1.06
CA GLU A 70 23.08 4.59 1.90
C GLU A 70 22.22 5.80 2.34
N LEU A 71 21.35 6.31 1.45
CA LEU A 71 20.37 7.34 1.83
C LEU A 71 19.39 6.82 2.88
N ALA A 72 18.86 5.61 2.69
CA ALA A 72 17.95 4.98 3.63
C ALA A 72 18.63 4.73 4.99
N ARG A 73 19.89 4.26 5.00
CA ARG A 73 20.69 4.06 6.22
C ARG A 73 20.78 5.35 7.03
N LYS A 74 21.22 6.45 6.40
CA LYS A 74 21.38 7.75 7.10
C LYS A 74 20.06 8.31 7.65
N VAL A 75 18.96 8.13 6.93
CA VAL A 75 17.63 8.51 7.44
C VAL A 75 17.23 7.62 8.62
N GLY A 76 17.44 6.31 8.53
CA GLY A 76 17.17 5.36 9.62
C GLY A 76 17.98 5.68 10.88
N GLU A 77 19.26 6.02 10.75
CA GLU A 77 20.11 6.44 11.87
C GLU A 77 19.57 7.67 12.58
N LYS A 78 19.12 8.68 11.82
CA LYS A 78 18.48 9.87 12.38
C LYS A 78 17.18 9.55 13.10
N ILE A 79 16.34 8.68 12.55
CA ILE A 79 15.11 8.25 13.22
C ILE A 79 15.45 7.54 14.55
N ILE A 80 16.46 6.68 14.56
CA ILE A 80 16.92 6.00 15.79
C ILE A 80 17.42 7.02 16.82
N GLU A 81 18.29 7.96 16.40
CA GLU A 81 18.81 9.03 17.25
C GLU A 81 17.67 9.85 17.88
N MET A 82 16.68 10.25 17.09
CA MET A 82 15.53 11.05 17.54
C MET A 82 14.59 10.31 18.50
N THR A 83 14.57 8.98 18.48
CA THR A 83 13.66 8.19 19.33
C THR A 83 14.30 7.71 20.62
N GLU A 84 15.63 7.83 20.76
CA GLU A 84 16.42 7.39 21.92
C GLU A 84 16.17 5.91 22.31
N LYS A 85 15.79 5.08 21.34
CA LYS A 85 15.49 3.65 21.55
C LYS A 85 16.73 2.79 21.26
N ASN A 86 16.84 1.66 21.96
CA ASN A 86 17.99 0.74 21.86
C ASN A 86 17.96 -0.14 20.59
N TRP A 87 17.98 0.49 19.41
CA TRP A 87 18.00 -0.21 18.12
C TRP A 87 19.39 -0.21 17.51
N THR A 88 19.81 -1.37 17.01
CA THR A 88 20.91 -1.45 16.04
C THR A 88 20.35 -1.35 14.62
N LEU A 89 21.12 -0.75 13.72
CA LEU A 89 20.78 -0.68 12.30
C LEU A 89 21.91 -1.32 11.48
N SER A 90 21.55 -2.29 10.64
CA SER A 90 22.42 -2.84 9.61
C SER A 90 21.88 -2.52 8.22
N ALA A 91 22.78 -2.29 7.26
CA ALA A 91 22.43 -2.04 5.87
C ALA A 91 23.27 -2.95 4.97
N THR A 92 22.65 -3.68 4.05
CA THR A 92 23.35 -4.64 3.18
C THR A 92 22.68 -4.78 1.83
N VAL A 93 23.47 -5.09 0.80
CA VAL A 93 22.95 -5.54 -0.51
C VAL A 93 22.66 -7.04 -0.51
N GLU A 94 23.22 -7.78 0.45
CA GLU A 94 23.15 -9.25 0.57
C GLU A 94 22.01 -9.67 1.50
N ARG A 95 20.81 -9.84 0.94
CA ARG A 95 19.56 -10.08 1.70
C ARG A 95 19.63 -11.23 2.70
N ARG A 96 20.31 -12.33 2.37
CA ARG A 96 20.36 -13.54 3.22
C ARG A 96 21.01 -13.25 4.58
N SER A 97 21.99 -12.34 4.63
CA SER A 97 22.62 -11.94 5.90
C SER A 97 21.65 -11.18 6.82
N ALA A 98 20.76 -10.37 6.26
CA ALA A 98 19.75 -9.61 7.00
C ALA A 98 18.60 -10.49 7.51
N LEU A 99 18.17 -11.48 6.73
CA LEU A 99 16.98 -12.29 7.03
C LEU A 99 17.11 -13.21 8.25
N LYS A 100 18.33 -13.62 8.61
CA LYS A 100 18.55 -14.60 9.68
C LYS A 100 17.94 -14.15 11.01
N GLY A 101 16.97 -14.92 11.51
CA GLY A 101 16.29 -14.67 12.79
C GLY A 101 15.33 -13.48 12.78
N ALA A 102 14.87 -13.02 11.62
CA ALA A 102 13.85 -11.97 11.54
C ALA A 102 12.53 -12.40 12.20
N ASP A 103 11.86 -11.48 12.88
CA ASP A 103 10.49 -11.63 13.37
C ASP A 103 9.48 -11.15 12.33
N TYR A 104 9.79 -10.03 11.67
CA TYR A 104 8.93 -9.38 10.68
C TYR A 104 9.76 -8.89 9.49
N ILE A 105 9.19 -9.02 8.29
CA ILE A 105 9.80 -8.57 7.05
C ILE A 105 8.80 -7.64 6.36
N ILE A 106 9.21 -6.40 6.13
CA ILE A 106 8.44 -5.42 5.37
C ILE A 106 9.01 -5.40 3.95
N ASN A 107 8.23 -5.91 3.00
CA ASN A 107 8.66 -6.06 1.61
C ASN A 107 8.09 -4.96 0.71
N CYS A 108 8.97 -4.10 0.23
CA CYS A 108 8.67 -2.95 -0.64
C CYS A 108 9.55 -2.95 -1.90
N ILE A 109 9.96 -4.13 -2.38
CA ILE A 109 10.83 -4.24 -3.55
C ILE A 109 10.13 -3.72 -4.83
N GLU A 110 10.92 -3.16 -5.73
CA GLU A 110 10.52 -2.84 -7.10
C GLU A 110 11.60 -3.39 -8.03
N VAL A 111 11.25 -4.41 -8.83
CA VAL A 111 12.23 -5.09 -9.69
C VAL A 111 12.31 -4.40 -11.05
N SER A 112 13.53 -3.97 -11.40
CA SER A 112 13.86 -3.32 -12.67
C SER A 112 13.12 -1.99 -12.95
N GLY A 113 12.57 -1.35 -11.90
CA GLY A 113 11.63 -0.23 -11.96
C GLY A 113 11.82 0.79 -13.10
N THR A 114 12.83 1.68 -13.01
CA THR A 114 12.97 2.84 -13.93
C THR A 114 13.19 2.44 -15.38
N ASP A 115 13.76 1.26 -15.61
CA ASP A 115 14.17 0.82 -16.94
C ASP A 115 12.95 0.36 -17.75
N TYR A 116 11.92 -0.15 -17.07
CA TYR A 116 10.78 -0.78 -17.73
C TYR A 116 9.44 -0.08 -17.49
N VAL A 117 9.27 0.75 -16.45
CA VAL A 117 7.97 1.42 -16.19
C VAL A 117 7.45 2.22 -17.39
N LYS A 118 8.36 2.85 -18.14
CA LYS A 118 8.04 3.55 -19.38
C LYS A 118 7.57 2.57 -20.46
N SER A 119 8.29 1.46 -20.63
CA SER A 119 8.00 0.42 -21.61
C SER A 119 6.68 -0.32 -21.32
N ASP A 120 6.36 -0.53 -20.04
CA ASP A 120 5.11 -1.15 -19.58
C ASP A 120 3.87 -0.34 -20.01
N TYR A 121 4.05 0.96 -20.27
CA TYR A 121 3.02 1.84 -20.82
C TYR A 121 3.15 2.03 -22.34
N GLU A 122 4.32 2.39 -22.84
CA GLU A 122 4.50 2.79 -24.25
C GLU A 122 4.34 1.64 -25.23
N ILE A 123 4.76 0.42 -24.87
CA ILE A 123 4.61 -0.73 -25.76
C ILE A 123 3.13 -1.05 -25.97
N PRO A 124 2.29 -1.24 -24.92
CA PRO A 124 0.85 -1.45 -25.11
C PRO A 124 0.14 -0.28 -25.81
N ALA A 125 0.57 0.97 -25.53
CA ALA A 125 0.00 2.15 -26.16
C ALA A 125 0.17 2.15 -27.70
N LYS A 126 1.31 1.65 -28.22
CA LYS A 126 1.52 1.48 -29.68
C LYS A 126 0.50 0.56 -30.33
N TYR A 127 -0.11 -0.35 -29.56
CA TYR A 127 -1.13 -1.28 -30.02
C TYR A 127 -2.55 -0.88 -29.58
N GLY A 128 -2.74 0.37 -29.14
CA GLY A 128 -4.05 0.90 -28.79
C GLY A 128 -4.55 0.53 -27.39
N VAL A 129 -3.71 -0.04 -26.53
CA VAL A 129 -4.06 -0.33 -25.13
C VAL A 129 -3.61 0.83 -24.24
N CYS A 130 -4.56 1.63 -23.80
CA CYS A 130 -4.30 2.79 -22.96
C CYS A 130 -4.38 2.44 -21.46
N GLN A 131 -3.33 2.76 -20.71
CA GLN A 131 -3.24 2.53 -19.26
C GLN A 131 -3.05 3.88 -18.55
N CYS A 132 -3.56 4.03 -17.33
CA CYS A 132 -3.29 5.16 -16.43
C CYS A 132 -2.10 4.83 -15.52
N ILE A 133 -2.17 3.67 -14.87
CA ILE A 133 -1.23 3.20 -13.86
C ILE A 133 -0.38 2.05 -14.41
N GLY A 134 -1.01 0.94 -14.80
CA GLY A 134 -0.32 -0.21 -15.38
C GLY A 134 0.59 -0.95 -14.41
N ASP A 135 0.34 -0.89 -13.10
CA ASP A 135 1.13 -1.56 -12.07
C ASP A 135 0.40 -2.75 -11.41
N THR A 136 -0.87 -2.96 -11.75
CA THR A 136 -1.77 -3.92 -11.08
C THR A 136 -2.27 -4.99 -12.05
N ILE A 137 -2.87 -4.56 -13.17
CA ILE A 137 -3.41 -5.43 -14.22
C ILE A 137 -3.07 -4.85 -15.60
N GLY A 138 -3.69 -5.40 -16.65
CA GLY A 138 -3.39 -5.03 -18.03
C GLY A 138 -1.98 -5.50 -18.46
N PRO A 139 -1.55 -5.16 -19.68
CA PRO A 139 -0.25 -5.56 -20.16
C PRO A 139 0.92 -5.04 -19.30
N GLY A 140 0.83 -3.82 -18.79
CA GLY A 140 1.84 -3.25 -17.90
C GLY A 140 1.94 -4.02 -16.57
N GLY A 141 0.81 -4.23 -15.89
CA GLY A 141 0.76 -4.96 -14.63
C GLY A 141 1.22 -6.41 -14.78
N LEU A 142 0.85 -7.07 -15.89
CA LEU A 142 1.32 -8.42 -16.19
C LEU A 142 2.84 -8.46 -16.40
N MET A 143 3.41 -7.57 -17.22
CA MET A 143 4.85 -7.54 -17.45
C MET A 143 5.63 -7.20 -16.17
N LYS A 144 5.10 -6.29 -15.35
CA LYS A 144 5.63 -6.02 -14.01
C LYS A 144 5.60 -7.26 -13.13
N ALA A 145 4.48 -7.99 -13.06
CA ALA A 145 4.40 -9.24 -12.32
C ALA A 145 5.46 -10.24 -12.78
N LEU A 146 5.56 -10.51 -14.08
CA LEU A 146 6.49 -11.49 -14.65
C LEU A 146 7.95 -11.21 -14.30
N ARG A 147 8.33 -9.94 -14.13
CA ARG A 147 9.68 -9.57 -13.66
C ARG A 147 9.83 -9.69 -12.15
N THR A 148 8.78 -9.40 -11.40
CA THR A 148 8.83 -9.20 -9.94
C THR A 148 8.61 -10.48 -9.15
N PHE A 149 7.64 -11.32 -9.53
CA PHE A 149 7.31 -12.51 -8.75
C PHE A 149 8.46 -13.53 -8.68
N PRO A 150 9.31 -13.77 -9.72
CA PRO A 150 10.41 -14.72 -9.59
C PRO A 150 11.39 -14.31 -8.49
N VAL A 151 11.75 -13.03 -8.44
CA VAL A 151 12.62 -12.47 -7.39
C VAL A 151 11.97 -12.59 -6.01
N PHE A 152 10.67 -12.30 -5.92
CA PHE A 152 9.95 -12.44 -4.66
C PHE A 152 9.88 -13.89 -4.18
N LEU A 153 9.69 -14.87 -5.06
CA LEU A 153 9.72 -16.28 -4.69
C LEU A 153 11.11 -16.72 -4.20
N GLU A 154 12.20 -16.19 -4.75
CA GLU A 154 13.54 -16.41 -4.20
C GLU A 154 13.70 -15.81 -2.80
N VAL A 155 13.15 -14.62 -2.56
CA VAL A 155 13.12 -14.03 -1.21
C VAL A 155 12.34 -14.93 -0.25
N LEU A 156 11.17 -15.42 -0.64
CA LEU A 156 10.37 -16.30 0.21
C LEU A 156 11.08 -17.63 0.50
N LYS A 157 11.81 -18.19 -0.47
CA LYS A 157 12.66 -19.37 -0.23
C LYS A 157 13.74 -19.09 0.83
N ASP A 158 14.36 -17.92 0.80
CA ASP A 158 15.32 -17.53 1.84
C ASP A 158 14.64 -17.35 3.21
N VAL A 159 13.41 -16.82 3.24
CA VAL A 159 12.60 -16.69 4.47
C VAL A 159 12.30 -18.06 5.09
N GLU A 160 11.86 -19.02 4.28
CA GLU A 160 11.58 -20.39 4.73
C GLU A 160 12.81 -21.06 5.36
N GLU A 161 14.00 -20.79 4.83
CA GLU A 161 15.24 -21.36 5.32
C GLU A 161 15.76 -20.65 6.58
N LEU A 162 15.71 -19.31 6.61
CA LEU A 162 16.47 -18.51 7.58
C LEU A 162 15.63 -17.94 8.72
N CYS A 163 14.31 -17.82 8.51
CA CYS A 163 13.37 -17.25 9.47
C CYS A 163 11.92 -17.73 9.18
N PRO A 164 11.66 -19.06 9.21
CA PRO A 164 10.36 -19.62 8.80
C PRO A 164 9.17 -19.12 9.64
N ASP A 165 9.44 -18.61 10.83
CA ASP A 165 8.40 -18.06 11.71
C ASP A 165 8.04 -16.61 11.42
N ALA A 166 8.84 -15.91 10.62
CA ALA A 166 8.66 -14.50 10.31
C ALA A 166 7.40 -14.26 9.49
N TRP A 167 6.75 -13.13 9.75
CA TRP A 167 5.69 -12.62 8.89
C TRP A 167 6.24 -11.69 7.81
N VAL A 168 5.85 -11.94 6.56
CA VAL A 168 6.17 -11.10 5.41
C VAL A 168 4.98 -10.20 5.09
N PHE A 169 5.14 -8.91 5.37
CA PHE A 169 4.19 -7.86 5.03
C PHE A 169 4.53 -7.32 3.64
N ASN A 170 3.80 -7.77 2.63
CA ASN A 170 4.04 -7.40 1.25
C ASN A 170 3.31 -6.10 0.88
N TYR A 171 4.06 -5.10 0.44
CA TYR A 171 3.57 -3.86 -0.17
C TYR A 171 3.83 -3.80 -1.68
N THR A 172 4.53 -4.79 -2.23
CA THR A 172 4.89 -4.81 -3.65
C THR A 172 3.69 -5.20 -4.53
N ASN A 173 3.42 -4.35 -5.51
CA ASN A 173 2.46 -4.61 -6.59
C ASN A 173 3.08 -5.47 -7.72
N PRO A 174 2.26 -6.22 -8.49
CA PRO A 174 0.81 -6.34 -8.37
C PRO A 174 0.35 -7.23 -7.22
N MET A 175 -0.33 -6.67 -6.21
CA MET A 175 -0.58 -7.32 -4.92
C MET A 175 -1.21 -8.70 -5.05
N SER A 176 -2.32 -8.82 -5.77
CA SER A 176 -3.06 -10.07 -5.93
C SER A 176 -2.23 -11.15 -6.63
N ILE A 177 -1.44 -10.78 -7.65
CA ILE A 177 -0.61 -11.74 -8.40
C ILE A 177 0.56 -12.20 -7.52
N MET A 178 1.21 -11.27 -6.82
CA MET A 178 2.32 -11.55 -5.92
C MET A 178 1.90 -12.47 -4.77
N CYS A 179 0.77 -12.16 -4.12
CA CYS A 179 0.26 -12.97 -3.02
C CYS A 179 -0.27 -14.33 -3.52
N LEU A 180 -0.83 -14.41 -4.73
CA LEU A 180 -1.23 -15.68 -5.33
C LEU A 180 -0.03 -16.58 -5.62
N ALA A 181 1.04 -16.02 -6.19
CA ALA A 181 2.27 -16.74 -6.46
C ALA A 181 2.90 -17.28 -5.17
N ALA A 182 2.97 -16.43 -4.14
CA ALA A 182 3.44 -16.80 -2.80
C ALA A 182 2.59 -17.95 -2.22
N HIS A 183 1.27 -17.79 -2.18
CA HIS A 183 0.36 -18.79 -1.62
C HIS A 183 0.47 -20.17 -2.30
N ARG A 184 0.70 -20.18 -3.63
CA ARG A 184 0.82 -21.43 -4.41
C ARG A 184 2.19 -22.09 -4.33
N SER A 185 3.23 -21.34 -3.99
CA SER A 185 4.62 -21.79 -4.18
C SER A 185 5.48 -21.73 -2.93
N SER A 186 4.96 -21.19 -1.82
CA SER A 186 5.69 -20.99 -0.58
C SER A 186 4.84 -21.30 0.66
N SER A 187 5.51 -21.75 1.70
CA SER A 187 5.02 -21.97 3.06
C SER A 187 5.24 -20.76 3.99
N ALA A 188 5.92 -19.70 3.51
CA ALA A 188 6.14 -18.48 4.27
C ALA A 188 4.83 -17.79 4.65
N LYS A 189 4.80 -17.13 5.81
CA LYS A 189 3.62 -16.40 6.31
C LYS A 189 3.51 -15.03 5.62
N VAL A 190 2.84 -14.98 4.47
CA VAL A 190 2.71 -13.76 3.65
C VAL A 190 1.33 -13.13 3.80
N ILE A 191 1.30 -11.80 3.95
CA ILE A 191 0.07 -10.98 3.93
C ILE A 191 0.27 -9.78 3.00
N GLY A 192 -0.69 -9.51 2.13
CA GLY A 192 -0.64 -8.36 1.23
C GLY A 192 -1.30 -7.13 1.84
N LEU A 193 -0.57 -6.01 1.90
CA LEU A 193 -1.03 -4.77 2.51
C LEU A 193 -1.06 -3.64 1.49
N CYS A 194 -2.22 -3.01 1.34
CA CYS A 194 -2.39 -1.81 0.53
C CYS A 194 -3.18 -0.76 1.33
N HIS A 195 -2.87 0.52 1.09
CA HIS A 195 -3.54 1.65 1.75
C HIS A 195 -4.88 2.05 1.11
N SER A 196 -5.34 1.33 0.07
CA SER A 196 -6.53 1.68 -0.70
C SER A 196 -7.79 1.87 0.15
N VAL A 197 -7.99 0.98 1.13
CA VAL A 197 -9.15 1.01 2.00
C VAL A 197 -9.09 2.21 2.95
N GLN A 198 -7.96 2.47 3.60
CA GLN A 198 -7.76 3.63 4.49
C GLN A 198 -8.00 4.94 3.73
N ASN A 199 -7.41 5.06 2.54
CA ASN A 199 -7.55 6.26 1.73
C ASN A 199 -9.00 6.47 1.29
N THR A 200 -9.65 5.42 0.77
CA THR A 200 -11.02 5.55 0.25
C THR A 200 -12.03 5.83 1.35
N THR A 201 -11.88 5.23 2.53
CA THR A 201 -12.79 5.48 3.67
C THR A 201 -12.65 6.88 4.24
N ASN A 202 -11.44 7.45 4.27
CA ASN A 202 -11.23 8.86 4.58
C ASN A 202 -11.84 9.79 3.52
N GLN A 203 -11.68 9.47 2.23
CA GLN A 203 -12.33 10.22 1.15
C GLN A 203 -13.85 10.17 1.26
N LEU A 204 -14.44 9.02 1.56
CA LEU A 204 -15.88 8.88 1.77
C LEU A 204 -16.37 9.73 2.95
N ALA A 205 -15.63 9.74 4.06
CA ALA A 205 -15.90 10.60 5.20
C ALA A 205 -15.87 12.10 4.80
N GLU A 206 -14.86 12.52 4.01
CA GLU A 206 -14.76 13.87 3.46
C GLU A 206 -15.91 14.20 2.49
N TYR A 207 -16.31 13.30 1.60
CA TYR A 207 -17.43 13.52 0.66
C TYR A 207 -18.78 13.65 1.36
N LEU A 208 -18.94 12.94 2.48
CA LEU A 208 -20.16 12.92 3.27
C LEU A 208 -20.21 14.04 4.32
N ASP A 209 -19.09 14.74 4.55
CA ASP A 209 -18.91 15.71 5.64
C ASP A 209 -19.14 15.08 7.02
N ILE A 210 -18.71 13.83 7.20
CA ILE A 210 -18.87 13.05 8.44
C ILE A 210 -17.48 12.81 9.04
N PRO A 211 -17.27 13.04 10.36
CA PRO A 211 -16.02 12.67 11.00
C PRO A 211 -15.73 11.17 10.81
N TYR A 212 -14.52 10.82 10.36
CA TYR A 212 -14.14 9.44 10.02
C TYR A 212 -14.53 8.40 11.09
N LYS A 213 -14.29 8.73 12.38
CA LYS A 213 -14.62 7.88 13.53
C LYS A 213 -16.12 7.55 13.68
N ASN A 214 -16.99 8.33 13.05
CA ASN A 214 -18.44 8.16 13.09
C ASN A 214 -18.98 7.43 11.85
N LEU A 215 -18.12 7.12 10.88
CA LEU A 215 -18.49 6.41 9.66
C LEU A 215 -18.39 4.89 9.91
N HIS A 216 -19.49 4.19 9.71
CA HIS A 216 -19.53 2.73 9.72
C HIS A 216 -19.47 2.23 8.29
N TRP A 217 -18.63 1.24 8.04
CA TRP A 217 -18.45 0.70 6.69
C TRP A 217 -17.96 -0.74 6.73
N HIS A 218 -18.27 -1.48 5.68
CA HIS A 218 -17.75 -2.82 5.42
C HIS A 218 -17.29 -2.89 3.97
N CYS A 219 -16.12 -3.47 3.73
CA CYS A 219 -15.50 -3.53 2.41
C CYS A 219 -15.16 -4.98 2.03
N GLY A 220 -15.03 -5.27 0.74
CA GLY A 220 -14.56 -6.57 0.29
C GLY A 220 -14.44 -6.66 -1.23
N GLY A 221 -13.45 -7.38 -1.72
CA GLY A 221 -13.28 -7.66 -3.14
C GLY A 221 -11.89 -8.20 -3.44
N ILE A 222 -11.19 -7.58 -4.38
CA ILE A 222 -9.77 -7.85 -4.65
C ILE A 222 -8.97 -6.56 -4.52
N ASN A 223 -7.65 -6.65 -4.38
CA ASN A 223 -6.81 -5.46 -4.28
C ASN A 223 -7.06 -4.48 -5.44
N HIS A 224 -7.21 -3.19 -5.11
CA HIS A 224 -7.56 -2.10 -6.04
C HIS A 224 -8.95 -2.22 -6.70
N LEU A 225 -9.80 -3.15 -6.26
CA LEU A 225 -11.20 -3.31 -6.69
C LEU A 225 -12.06 -3.91 -5.55
N ALA A 226 -11.90 -3.40 -4.33
CA ALA A 226 -12.73 -3.74 -3.18
C ALA A 226 -13.93 -2.79 -3.07
N TRP A 227 -15.10 -3.35 -2.78
CA TRP A 227 -16.38 -2.67 -2.77
C TRP A 227 -16.84 -2.39 -1.35
N PHE A 228 -17.29 -1.17 -1.07
CA PHE A 228 -17.86 -0.80 0.22
C PHE A 228 -19.32 -1.26 0.30
N THR A 229 -19.55 -2.50 0.74
CA THR A 229 -20.89 -3.12 0.77
C THR A 229 -21.79 -2.57 1.89
N GLU A 230 -21.21 -1.90 2.88
CA GLU A 230 -21.95 -1.13 3.88
C GLU A 230 -21.32 0.25 4.00
N LEU A 231 -22.17 1.28 4.15
CA LEU A 231 -21.76 2.66 4.39
C LEU A 231 -22.88 3.35 5.18
N ALA A 232 -22.65 3.60 6.48
CA ALA A 232 -23.68 4.07 7.39
C ALA A 232 -23.16 5.07 8.42
N HIS A 233 -24.06 5.91 8.92
CA HIS A 233 -23.82 6.80 10.06
C HIS A 233 -25.09 6.89 10.90
N GLU A 234 -24.97 6.73 12.22
CA GLU A 234 -26.11 6.70 13.15
C GLU A 234 -27.21 5.69 12.74
N GLY A 235 -26.79 4.53 12.22
CA GLY A 235 -27.68 3.46 11.77
C GLY A 235 -28.41 3.72 10.45
N LYS A 236 -28.11 4.83 9.74
CA LYS A 236 -28.71 5.17 8.44
C LYS A 236 -27.76 4.85 7.29
N ASP A 237 -28.27 4.23 6.24
CA ASP A 237 -27.56 4.02 4.98
C ASP A 237 -27.25 5.36 4.30
N LEU A 238 -25.99 5.55 3.93
CA LEU A 238 -25.47 6.78 3.34
C LEU A 238 -25.38 6.73 1.82
N TYR A 239 -25.60 5.59 1.18
CA TYR A 239 -25.57 5.51 -0.28
C TYR A 239 -26.58 6.42 -0.98
N PRO A 240 -27.85 6.52 -0.53
CA PRO A 240 -28.79 7.48 -1.10
C PRO A 240 -28.29 8.93 -1.01
N VAL A 241 -27.68 9.29 0.13
CA VAL A 241 -27.13 10.63 0.37
C VAL A 241 -25.93 10.89 -0.54
N LEU A 242 -25.01 9.93 -0.67
CA LEU A 242 -23.83 10.04 -1.51
C LEU A 242 -24.20 10.15 -2.99
N LEU A 243 -25.17 9.34 -3.44
CA LEU A 243 -25.72 9.38 -4.81
C LEU A 243 -26.38 10.71 -5.10
N GLU A 244 -27.19 11.24 -4.18
CA GLU A 244 -27.82 12.54 -4.34
C GLU A 244 -26.77 13.66 -4.41
N LYS A 245 -25.82 13.68 -3.47
CA LYS A 245 -24.71 14.65 -3.44
C LYS A 245 -23.94 14.65 -4.75
N CYS A 246 -23.44 13.48 -5.20
CA CYS A 246 -22.64 13.42 -6.43
C CYS A 246 -23.45 13.69 -7.70
N SER A 247 -24.78 13.58 -7.67
CA SER A 247 -25.65 13.91 -8.81
C SER A 247 -25.98 15.39 -8.90
N LYS A 248 -26.01 16.11 -7.78
CA LYS A 248 -26.32 17.55 -7.72
C LYS A 248 -25.07 18.42 -7.72
N ASP A 249 -23.99 17.95 -7.10
CA ASP A 249 -22.72 18.67 -7.00
C ASP A 249 -21.72 18.14 -8.05
N LYS A 250 -21.55 18.94 -9.11
CA LYS A 250 -20.56 18.66 -10.15
C LYS A 250 -19.14 18.67 -9.57
N GLN A 251 -18.79 19.56 -8.66
CA GLN A 251 -17.44 19.63 -8.12
C GLN A 251 -17.09 18.37 -7.33
N LEU A 252 -18.04 17.84 -6.56
CA LEU A 252 -17.87 16.55 -5.89
C LEU A 252 -17.67 15.42 -6.90
N TYR A 253 -18.52 15.31 -7.93
CA TYR A 253 -18.39 14.28 -8.95
C TYR A 253 -17.02 14.29 -9.64
N GLU A 254 -16.53 15.49 -9.97
CA GLU A 254 -15.23 15.67 -10.64
C GLU A 254 -14.03 15.28 -9.77
N LYS A 255 -14.21 15.06 -8.45
CA LYS A 255 -13.15 14.50 -7.59
C LYS A 255 -12.85 13.04 -7.92
N ASP A 256 -13.84 12.25 -8.36
CA ASP A 256 -13.65 10.82 -8.63
C ASP A 256 -14.67 10.25 -9.64
N PRO A 257 -14.65 10.73 -10.88
CA PRO A 257 -15.72 10.50 -11.85
C PRO A 257 -15.96 9.02 -12.18
N VAL A 258 -14.91 8.21 -12.35
CA VAL A 258 -15.06 6.79 -12.70
C VAL A 258 -15.69 6.01 -11.54
N ARG A 259 -15.27 6.28 -10.31
CA ARG A 259 -15.81 5.60 -9.11
C ARG A 259 -17.24 6.01 -8.81
N PHE A 260 -17.58 7.29 -8.96
CA PHE A 260 -18.96 7.75 -8.83
C PHE A 260 -19.88 7.21 -9.95
N ASP A 261 -19.40 7.15 -11.19
CA ASP A 261 -20.15 6.55 -12.30
C ASP A 261 -20.45 5.07 -12.03
N MET A 262 -19.45 4.31 -11.59
CA MET A 262 -19.63 2.90 -11.21
C MET A 262 -20.61 2.74 -10.04
N MET A 263 -20.51 3.58 -9.01
CA MET A 263 -21.45 3.59 -7.90
C MET A 263 -22.89 3.88 -8.35
N ARG A 264 -23.12 4.78 -9.31
CA ARG A 264 -24.46 5.02 -9.87
C ARG A 264 -25.06 3.79 -10.55
N HIS A 265 -24.22 2.95 -11.15
CA HIS A 265 -24.67 1.75 -11.86
C HIS A 265 -24.86 0.53 -10.95
N PHE A 266 -24.03 0.38 -9.91
CA PHE A 266 -23.98 -0.83 -9.08
C PHE A 266 -24.38 -0.61 -7.62
N GLY A 267 -24.62 0.65 -7.22
CA GLY A 267 -25.10 1.03 -5.89
C GLY A 267 -24.01 1.20 -4.83
N TYR A 268 -22.77 0.76 -5.09
CA TYR A 268 -21.70 0.74 -4.09
C TYR A 268 -20.42 1.44 -4.59
N PHE A 269 -19.72 2.11 -3.69
CA PHE A 269 -18.44 2.77 -3.98
C PHE A 269 -17.27 1.77 -3.88
N ILE A 270 -16.13 2.10 -4.48
CA ILE A 270 -15.03 1.15 -4.70
C ILE A 270 -13.68 1.81 -4.37
N THR A 271 -12.73 1.03 -3.89
CA THR A 271 -11.31 1.39 -3.94
C THR A 271 -10.78 1.41 -5.38
N GLU A 272 -9.68 2.06 -5.71
CA GLU A 272 -8.83 2.94 -4.88
C GLU A 272 -8.85 4.38 -5.42
N SER A 273 -8.73 4.53 -6.73
CA SER A 273 -8.86 5.80 -7.45
C SER A 273 -9.51 5.55 -8.81
N SER A 274 -10.00 6.62 -9.44
CA SER A 274 -10.57 6.53 -10.79
C SER A 274 -9.55 5.99 -11.81
N GLY A 275 -8.25 6.26 -11.62
CA GLY A 275 -7.15 5.74 -12.43
C GLY A 275 -7.05 4.22 -12.38
N HIS A 276 -6.91 3.63 -11.19
CA HIS A 276 -6.87 2.18 -11.04
C HIS A 276 -8.17 1.51 -11.50
N LEU A 277 -9.34 2.03 -11.09
CA LEU A 277 -10.62 1.42 -11.47
C LEU A 277 -10.84 1.43 -12.99
N SER A 278 -10.40 2.49 -13.68
CA SER A 278 -10.54 2.58 -15.13
C SER A 278 -9.80 1.46 -15.88
N GLU A 279 -8.75 0.86 -15.28
CA GLU A 279 -8.01 -0.26 -15.88
C GLU A 279 -8.70 -1.62 -15.68
N TYR A 280 -9.46 -1.77 -14.59
CA TYR A 280 -10.23 -2.99 -14.31
C TYR A 280 -11.43 -3.16 -15.24
N LEU A 281 -11.92 -2.05 -15.78
CA LEU A 281 -13.15 -1.99 -16.55
C LEU A 281 -12.84 -1.41 -17.94
N PRO A 282 -12.59 -2.28 -18.95
CA PRO A 282 -12.18 -1.86 -20.30
C PRO A 282 -13.12 -0.83 -20.94
N TYR A 283 -14.38 -0.76 -20.49
CA TYR A 283 -15.35 0.25 -20.88
C TYR A 283 -14.76 1.67 -20.85
N TYR A 284 -14.07 2.08 -19.78
CA TYR A 284 -13.59 3.46 -19.63
C TYR A 284 -12.38 3.81 -20.49
N ARG A 285 -11.60 2.82 -20.92
CA ARG A 285 -10.30 3.05 -21.57
C ARG A 285 -10.18 2.52 -22.99
N LYS A 286 -11.20 1.83 -23.50
CA LYS A 286 -11.20 1.27 -24.86
C LYS A 286 -11.46 2.32 -25.95
N ARG A 287 -12.06 3.46 -25.61
CA ARG A 287 -12.50 4.46 -26.60
C ARG A 287 -12.15 5.89 -26.16
N PRO A 288 -11.57 6.72 -27.04
CA PRO A 288 -11.13 8.08 -26.70
C PRO A 288 -12.26 8.94 -26.11
N GLU A 289 -13.48 8.87 -26.65
CA GLU A 289 -14.60 9.69 -26.17
C GLU A 289 -15.04 9.32 -24.75
N LEU A 290 -14.80 8.07 -24.32
CA LEU A 290 -15.09 7.64 -22.95
C LEU A 290 -13.96 8.05 -22.00
N ILE A 291 -12.71 8.01 -22.46
CA ILE A 291 -11.59 8.53 -21.69
C ILE A 291 -11.79 10.03 -21.44
N ASP A 292 -12.10 10.80 -22.47
CA ASP A 292 -12.33 12.25 -22.34
C ASP A 292 -13.52 12.57 -21.41
N LYS A 293 -14.57 11.74 -21.48
CA LYS A 293 -15.76 11.91 -20.64
C LYS A 293 -15.47 11.60 -19.17
N TYR A 294 -14.76 10.52 -18.87
CA TYR A 294 -14.69 9.95 -17.53
C TYR A 294 -13.35 10.11 -16.81
N CYS A 295 -12.24 10.25 -17.51
CA CYS A 295 -10.92 10.35 -16.90
C CYS A 295 -10.52 11.82 -16.70
N ARG A 296 -9.74 12.11 -15.65
CA ARG A 296 -9.14 13.42 -15.37
C ARG A 296 -7.64 13.30 -15.13
N ALA A 297 -7.00 14.43 -14.84
CA ALA A 297 -5.56 14.50 -14.54
C ALA A 297 -5.16 13.59 -13.37
N GLU A 298 -3.89 13.22 -13.33
CA GLU A 298 -3.30 12.44 -12.24
C GLU A 298 -3.94 11.05 -12.04
N TYR A 299 -4.05 10.60 -10.80
CA TYR A 299 -4.71 9.35 -10.39
C TYR A 299 -6.20 9.30 -10.73
N LEU A 300 -6.75 10.32 -11.40
CA LEU A 300 -8.15 10.34 -11.83
C LEU A 300 -8.36 9.76 -13.24
N GLY A 301 -7.33 9.15 -13.84
CA GLY A 301 -7.45 8.42 -15.11
C GLY A 301 -6.54 8.90 -16.23
N GLU A 302 -5.59 9.79 -15.96
CA GLU A 302 -4.70 10.36 -16.96
C GLU A 302 -3.86 9.26 -17.64
N ASN A 303 -3.94 9.20 -18.97
CA ASN A 303 -3.26 8.20 -19.79
C ASN A 303 -1.76 8.23 -19.56
N GLY A 304 -1.15 7.16 -19.06
CA GLY A 304 0.29 7.03 -18.82
C GLY A 304 0.81 7.87 -17.66
N PHE A 305 -0.07 8.29 -16.75
CA PHE A 305 0.28 9.12 -15.59
C PHE A 305 1.41 8.49 -14.77
N TYR A 306 1.27 7.24 -14.37
CA TYR A 306 2.28 6.58 -13.53
C TYR A 306 3.62 6.48 -14.25
N ALA A 307 3.63 5.99 -15.50
CA ALA A 307 4.86 5.82 -16.28
C ALA A 307 5.64 7.13 -16.53
N ARG A 308 4.93 8.26 -16.68
CA ARG A 308 5.58 9.58 -16.85
C ARG A 308 6.10 10.19 -15.56
N ASN A 309 5.45 9.92 -14.43
CA ASN A 309 5.75 10.60 -13.18
C ASN A 309 6.65 9.77 -12.25
N TRP A 310 6.60 8.45 -12.32
CA TRP A 310 7.33 7.56 -11.42
C TRP A 310 8.86 7.79 -11.40
N PRO A 311 9.55 7.99 -12.54
CA PRO A 311 10.98 8.33 -12.51
C PRO A 311 11.27 9.61 -11.73
N ASN A 312 10.40 10.63 -11.85
CA ASN A 312 10.55 11.88 -11.11
C ASN A 312 10.25 11.69 -9.63
N TRP A 313 9.19 10.95 -9.27
CA TRP A 313 8.91 10.62 -7.87
C TRP A 313 10.06 9.88 -7.19
N ARG A 314 10.75 9.01 -7.93
CA ARG A 314 11.94 8.30 -7.45
C ARG A 314 13.08 9.27 -7.11
N ILE A 315 13.31 10.28 -7.95
CA ILE A 315 14.31 11.35 -7.75
C ILE A 315 13.90 12.25 -6.58
N GLU A 316 12.65 12.69 -6.54
CA GLU A 316 12.15 13.57 -5.47
C GLU A 316 12.15 12.86 -4.11
N SER A 317 11.90 11.55 -4.06
CA SER A 317 12.07 10.75 -2.85
C SER A 317 13.51 10.77 -2.34
N ASP A 318 14.51 10.65 -3.23
CA ASP A 318 15.93 10.73 -2.82
C ASP A 318 16.31 12.14 -2.36
N LYS A 319 15.83 13.18 -3.05
CA LYS A 319 16.03 14.56 -2.62
C LYS A 319 15.40 14.83 -1.25
N SER A 320 14.20 14.32 -1.01
CA SER A 320 13.54 14.44 0.30
C SER A 320 14.36 13.77 1.40
N ARG A 321 14.92 12.56 1.16
CA ARG A 321 15.85 11.93 2.12
C ARG A 321 17.10 12.78 2.36
N GLN A 322 17.69 13.35 1.32
CA GLN A 322 18.85 14.24 1.46
C GLN A 322 18.52 15.47 2.32
N LYS A 323 17.33 16.04 2.17
CA LYS A 323 16.84 17.15 3.00
C LYS A 323 16.59 16.72 4.44
N GLN A 324 16.03 15.54 4.67
CA GLN A 324 15.89 14.97 6.02
C GLN A 324 17.25 14.75 6.69
N ILE A 325 18.24 14.24 5.93
CA ILE A 325 19.60 14.03 6.41
C ILE A 325 20.28 15.36 6.76
N SER A 326 20.12 16.39 5.95
CA SER A 326 20.71 17.71 6.23
C SER A 326 19.94 18.51 7.29
N GLY A 327 18.78 18.03 7.74
CA GLY A 327 17.91 18.73 8.69
C GLY A 327 17.07 19.86 8.06
N GLN A 328 17.03 19.96 6.73
CA GLN A 328 16.19 20.90 6.01
C GLN A 328 14.70 20.53 6.06
N ASP A 329 14.40 19.22 5.97
CA ASP A 329 13.05 18.69 6.12
C ASP A 329 12.91 17.99 7.47
N LYS A 330 11.78 18.22 8.16
CA LYS A 330 11.47 17.53 9.43
C LYS A 330 11.18 16.06 9.16
N ILE A 331 11.72 15.19 10.00
CA ILE A 331 11.33 13.77 10.07
C ILE A 331 10.10 13.66 10.97
N VAL A 332 9.00 13.12 10.44
CA VAL A 332 7.77 12.86 11.18
C VAL A 332 7.90 11.51 11.87
N LEU A 333 7.66 11.49 13.19
CA LEU A 333 7.70 10.26 14.00
C LEU A 333 6.30 9.75 14.35
N ASP A 334 5.26 10.56 14.13
CA ASP A 334 3.89 10.11 14.36
C ASP A 334 3.56 8.95 13.44
N ARG A 335 2.94 7.92 14.00
CA ARG A 335 2.57 6.73 13.24
C ARG A 335 1.58 7.09 12.14
N SER A 336 1.91 6.69 10.93
CA SER A 336 1.04 6.80 9.77
C SER A 336 -0.13 5.81 9.84
N TRP A 337 -1.03 5.85 8.85
CA TRP A 337 -2.13 4.89 8.70
C TRP A 337 -1.70 3.54 8.12
N GLU A 338 -0.41 3.33 7.88
CA GLU A 338 0.09 2.06 7.38
C GLU A 338 -0.01 0.96 8.44
N TYR A 339 -0.56 -0.20 8.04
CA TYR A 339 -0.97 -1.23 8.98
C TYR A 339 0.19 -1.96 9.68
N ALA A 340 1.37 -2.05 9.06
CA ALA A 340 2.48 -2.89 9.51
C ALA A 340 2.82 -2.72 11.01
N SER A 341 2.98 -1.47 11.46
CA SER A 341 3.32 -1.18 12.85
C SER A 341 2.21 -1.61 13.83
N TYR A 342 0.94 -1.49 13.44
CA TYR A 342 -0.22 -1.86 14.27
C TYR A 342 -0.38 -3.35 14.35
N MET A 343 -0.14 -4.04 13.24
CA MET A 343 -0.11 -5.50 13.19
C MET A 343 1.00 -6.06 14.09
N ILE A 344 2.22 -5.51 14.01
CA ILE A 344 3.33 -5.91 14.91
C ILE A 344 2.91 -5.73 16.36
N GLN A 345 2.41 -4.54 16.73
CA GLN A 345 1.97 -4.29 18.11
C GLN A 345 0.88 -5.27 18.54
N ALA A 346 -0.14 -5.50 17.71
CA ALA A 346 -1.26 -6.39 18.03
C ALA A 346 -0.82 -7.84 18.23
N MET A 347 0.11 -8.30 17.37
CA MET A 347 0.62 -9.66 17.39
C MET A 347 1.52 -9.92 18.60
N GLU A 348 2.38 -8.96 18.96
CA GLU A 348 3.30 -9.07 20.10
C GLU A 348 2.60 -8.89 21.45
N THR A 349 1.50 -8.14 21.49
CA THR A 349 0.83 -7.78 22.75
C THR A 349 -0.48 -8.50 23.00
N ASN A 350 -0.96 -9.26 22.00
CA ASN A 350 -2.27 -9.88 22.03
C ASN A 350 -3.37 -8.84 22.33
N ASP A 351 -3.29 -7.70 21.63
CA ASP A 351 -4.27 -6.61 21.62
C ASP A 351 -4.83 -6.53 20.20
N PRO A 352 -5.99 -7.15 19.91
CA PRO A 352 -6.45 -7.36 18.54
C PRO A 352 -6.56 -6.07 17.71
N PHE A 353 -6.10 -6.13 16.46
CA PHE A 353 -6.22 -5.03 15.50
C PHE A 353 -6.91 -5.50 14.22
N THR A 354 -7.98 -4.81 13.82
CA THR A 354 -8.68 -5.06 12.56
C THR A 354 -8.10 -4.20 11.45
N PHE A 355 -7.81 -4.82 10.31
CA PHE A 355 -7.24 -4.19 9.13
C PHE A 355 -7.80 -4.87 7.87
N TYR A 356 -7.48 -4.33 6.69
CA TYR A 356 -7.83 -4.95 5.41
C TYR A 356 -6.58 -5.44 4.70
N ALA A 357 -6.64 -6.65 4.15
CA ALA A 357 -5.50 -7.26 3.51
C ALA A 357 -5.88 -8.24 2.41
N THR A 358 -4.93 -8.44 1.50
CA THR A 358 -5.01 -9.47 0.45
C THR A 358 -4.63 -10.82 1.00
N VAL A 359 -5.59 -11.77 0.99
CA VAL A 359 -5.48 -13.12 1.54
C VAL A 359 -6.08 -14.17 0.59
N PRO A 360 -5.75 -15.46 0.73
CA PRO A 360 -6.39 -16.52 -0.04
C PRO A 360 -7.90 -16.54 0.22
N ASN A 361 -8.70 -16.63 -0.85
CA ASN A 361 -10.15 -16.52 -0.72
C ASN A 361 -10.74 -17.66 0.12
N ASN A 362 -10.49 -18.93 -0.22
CA ASN A 362 -10.97 -20.09 0.52
C ASN A 362 -12.49 -20.10 0.85
N GLY A 363 -13.30 -19.29 0.16
CA GLY A 363 -14.74 -19.13 0.40
C GLY A 363 -15.15 -17.91 1.24
N LEU A 364 -14.23 -17.02 1.60
CA LEU A 364 -14.51 -15.73 2.26
C LEU A 364 -15.49 -14.89 1.43
N ILE A 365 -15.23 -14.78 0.13
CA ILE A 365 -16.17 -14.24 -0.86
C ILE A 365 -16.66 -15.40 -1.74
N LYS A 366 -17.87 -15.86 -1.46
CA LYS A 366 -18.45 -17.12 -1.98
C LYS A 366 -18.60 -17.16 -3.51
N ASN A 367 -18.82 -16.02 -4.14
CA ASN A 367 -19.03 -15.88 -5.58
C ASN A 367 -17.74 -15.52 -6.35
N LEU A 368 -16.59 -15.49 -5.68
CA LEU A 368 -15.27 -15.42 -6.32
C LEU A 368 -14.57 -16.76 -6.25
N SER A 369 -13.55 -16.95 -7.10
CA SER A 369 -12.82 -18.21 -7.15
C SER A 369 -12.18 -18.56 -5.80
N ARG A 370 -12.33 -19.80 -5.34
CA ARG A 370 -11.79 -20.24 -4.04
C ARG A 370 -10.27 -20.26 -4.01
N ASP A 371 -9.64 -20.46 -5.16
CA ASP A 371 -8.19 -20.53 -5.35
C ASP A 371 -7.55 -19.16 -5.72
N GLY A 372 -8.34 -18.09 -5.67
CA GLY A 372 -7.90 -16.72 -5.91
C GLY A 372 -7.57 -15.97 -4.62
N MET A 373 -7.14 -14.72 -4.78
CA MET A 373 -6.88 -13.79 -3.67
C MET A 373 -8.01 -12.78 -3.56
N VAL A 374 -8.35 -12.39 -2.34
CA VAL A 374 -9.37 -11.39 -2.02
C VAL A 374 -8.82 -10.38 -1.01
N GLU A 375 -9.32 -9.15 -1.06
CA GLU A 375 -9.04 -8.12 -0.08
C GLU A 375 -10.26 -7.98 0.84
N VAL A 376 -10.08 -8.37 2.11
CA VAL A 376 -11.14 -8.44 3.12
C VAL A 376 -10.62 -7.97 4.49
N ALA A 377 -11.53 -7.80 5.44
CA ALA A 377 -11.16 -7.55 6.82
C ALA A 377 -10.34 -8.73 7.37
N CYS A 378 -9.39 -8.45 8.23
CA CYS A 378 -8.55 -9.41 8.93
C CYS A 378 -8.30 -8.90 10.35
N VAL A 379 -8.03 -9.81 11.28
CA VAL A 379 -7.65 -9.50 12.66
C VAL A 379 -6.25 -10.02 12.94
N ALA A 380 -5.35 -9.13 13.36
CA ALA A 380 -4.02 -9.46 13.85
C ALA A 380 -4.06 -9.62 15.37
N SER A 381 -3.61 -10.77 15.90
CA SER A 381 -3.55 -11.03 17.34
C SER A 381 -2.67 -12.26 17.63
N LYS A 382 -1.94 -12.26 18.75
CA LYS A 382 -1.17 -13.42 19.25
C LYS A 382 -0.31 -14.12 18.16
N SER A 383 0.49 -13.35 17.43
CA SER A 383 1.30 -13.84 16.29
C SER A 383 0.52 -14.53 15.15
N THR A 384 -0.79 -14.33 15.09
CA THR A 384 -1.69 -14.87 14.06
C THR A 384 -2.43 -13.75 13.32
N ILE A 385 -2.82 -14.03 12.08
CA ILE A 385 -3.70 -13.20 11.27
C ILE A 385 -4.85 -14.09 10.82
N THR A 386 -6.08 -13.66 11.07
CA THR A 386 -7.30 -14.39 10.69
C THR A 386 -8.21 -13.48 9.85
N PRO A 387 -8.58 -13.87 8.61
CA PRO A 387 -9.58 -13.17 7.81
C PRO A 387 -11.00 -13.25 8.37
#